data_AF-A0A4S2DDG7-F1
#
_entry.id   AF-A0A4S2DDG7-F1
#
_cell.length_a   1.000
_cell.length_b   1.000
_cell.length_c   1.000
_cell.angle_alpha   90.00
_cell.angle_beta   90.00
_cell.angle_gamma   90.00
#
_symmetry.space_group_name_H-M   'P 1'
#
loop_
_entity.id
_entity.type
_entity.pdbx_description
1 polymer ?
#
loop_
_entity_poly.entity_id
_entity_poly.type
_entity_poly.pdbx_seq_one_letter_code
_entity_poly.pdbx_strand_id
1 'polypeptide(L)'
;MRAEAVDADIITAQDVRPRFRLYTFEGPAPTVTATDLWDCSVDAALGEAGRWDETRLWSLALVSARGPAAGLSWLSGYDYREPPNDRHRWAARRVMQDRYLSAQSRAGRPVVLPDGLRVVRMFLGWAESPLWESFTDNYPADPAALGLSPALAADLRAWNARWNAHDPEQAMPDEDAFLHEGRRLHRRVQSELAGIAEVRPEFDRG
;
A
#
# COMPACT_ATOMS: atom_id res chain seq x y z
N MET A 1 -14.48 -21.03 15.57
CA MET A 1 -14.37 -19.61 15.21
C MET A 1 -15.72 -18.95 15.35
N ARG A 2 -15.79 -17.90 16.17
CA ARG A 2 -16.97 -17.04 16.32
C ARG A 2 -16.61 -15.65 15.81
N ALA A 3 -17.48 -15.04 15.01
CA ALA A 3 -17.27 -13.71 14.45
C ALA A 3 -18.30 -12.72 15.02
N GLU A 4 -17.85 -11.53 15.39
CA GLU A 4 -18.69 -10.50 16.00
C GLU A 4 -18.38 -9.13 15.38
N ALA A 5 -19.38 -8.44 14.86
CA ALA A 5 -19.20 -7.09 14.34
C ALA A 5 -18.93 -6.11 15.48
N VAL A 6 -17.94 -5.24 15.30
CA VAL A 6 -17.49 -4.29 16.32
C VAL A 6 -17.26 -2.93 15.71
N ASP A 7 -17.24 -1.90 16.55
CA ASP A 7 -16.73 -0.60 16.16
C ASP A 7 -15.21 -0.70 15.91
N ALA A 8 -14.79 -0.22 14.74
CA ALA A 8 -13.39 -0.25 14.30
C ALA A 8 -12.46 0.50 15.27
N ASP A 9 -12.95 1.58 15.88
CA ASP A 9 -12.15 2.50 16.68
C ASP A 9 -12.17 2.15 18.18
N ILE A 10 -13.03 1.21 18.60
CA ILE A 10 -13.19 0.84 20.00
C ILE A 10 -12.53 -0.50 20.30
N ILE A 11 -11.53 -0.46 21.19
CA ILE A 11 -10.97 -1.64 21.84
C ILE A 11 -11.59 -1.75 23.22
N THR A 12 -12.56 -2.65 23.36
CA THR A 12 -13.23 -2.88 24.65
C THR A 12 -12.27 -3.54 25.63
N ALA A 13 -11.98 -2.84 26.74
CA ALA A 13 -11.12 -3.34 27.83
C ALA A 13 -11.83 -4.34 28.76
N GLN A 14 -13.15 -4.52 28.60
CA GLN A 14 -13.96 -5.39 29.47
C GLN A 14 -13.73 -6.88 29.20
N ASP A 15 -13.33 -7.26 27.98
CA ASP A 15 -12.98 -8.64 27.63
C ASP A 15 -11.49 -8.73 27.26
N VAL A 16 -10.72 -9.31 28.19
CA VAL A 16 -9.25 -9.41 28.11
C VAL A 16 -8.75 -10.59 27.29
N ARG A 17 -9.66 -11.43 26.77
CA ARG A 17 -9.28 -12.60 25.96
C ARG A 17 -8.68 -12.14 24.62
N PRO A 18 -7.60 -12.79 24.15
CA PRO A 18 -7.02 -12.48 22.86
C PRO A 18 -8.01 -12.82 21.74
N ARG A 19 -8.08 -11.95 20.74
CA ARG A 19 -8.91 -12.09 19.55
C ARG A 19 -8.24 -11.44 18.37
N PHE A 20 -8.58 -11.87 17.17
CA PHE A 20 -8.15 -11.17 15.98
C PHE A 20 -9.22 -10.18 15.55
N ARG A 21 -8.82 -9.03 15.03
CA ARG A 21 -9.73 -8.07 14.41
C ARG A 21 -9.43 -7.97 12.94
N LEU A 22 -10.41 -8.36 12.13
CA LEU A 22 -10.39 -8.22 10.68
C LEU A 22 -11.05 -6.89 10.31
N TYR A 23 -10.32 -6.06 9.58
CA TYR A 23 -10.83 -4.82 9.00
C TYR A 23 -11.04 -5.03 7.52
N THR A 24 -12.19 -4.64 6.99
CA THR A 24 -12.41 -4.55 5.53
C THR A 24 -12.77 -3.12 5.14
N PHE A 25 -12.22 -2.67 4.01
CA PHE A 25 -12.31 -1.29 3.53
C PHE A 25 -13.00 -1.27 2.16
N GLU A 26 -14.08 -0.50 2.05
CA GLU A 26 -14.88 -0.40 0.84
C GLU A 26 -15.20 1.05 0.48
N GLY A 27 -15.26 1.34 -0.83
CA GLY A 27 -15.73 2.61 -1.36
C GLY A 27 -14.74 3.80 -1.26
N PRO A 28 -15.15 4.98 -1.75
CA PRO A 28 -14.29 6.16 -1.96
C PRO A 28 -13.90 6.90 -0.69
N ALA A 29 -14.74 6.89 0.33
CA ALA A 29 -14.34 7.19 1.70
C ALA A 29 -14.31 5.83 2.39
N PRO A 30 -13.13 5.18 2.53
CA PRO A 30 -13.03 3.75 2.84
C PRO A 30 -13.84 3.45 4.09
N THR A 31 -15.06 2.98 3.88
CA THR A 31 -15.99 2.62 4.94
C THR A 31 -15.40 1.38 5.55
N VAL A 32 -15.04 1.50 6.82
CA VAL A 32 -14.39 0.43 7.54
C VAL A 32 -15.45 -0.40 8.23
N THR A 33 -15.36 -1.71 8.05
CA THR A 33 -16.06 -2.67 8.89
C THR A 33 -15.04 -3.47 9.66
N ALA A 34 -15.28 -3.65 10.95
CA ALA A 34 -14.41 -4.43 11.82
C ALA A 34 -15.18 -5.61 12.39
N THR A 35 -14.53 -6.78 12.38
CA THR A 35 -15.09 -8.02 12.91
C THR A 35 -14.06 -8.66 13.82
N ASP A 36 -14.43 -8.89 15.08
CA ASP A 36 -13.64 -9.64 16.03
C ASP A 36 -13.85 -11.15 15.80
N LEU A 37 -12.76 -11.86 15.57
CA LEU A 37 -12.67 -13.30 15.39
C LEU A 37 -12.14 -13.94 16.68
N TRP A 38 -12.98 -14.76 17.27
CA TRP A 38 -12.75 -15.46 18.53
C TRP A 38 -12.55 -16.95 18.30
N ASP A 39 -11.84 -17.58 19.24
CA ASP A 39 -11.67 -19.04 19.33
C ASP A 39 -11.17 -19.64 18.01
N CYS A 40 -10.12 -19.02 17.46
CA CYS A 40 -9.46 -19.45 16.23
C CYS A 40 -7.94 -19.27 16.33
N SER A 41 -7.19 -20.03 15.54
CA SER A 41 -5.76 -19.81 15.36
C SER A 41 -5.51 -18.62 14.43
N VAL A 42 -4.25 -18.17 14.37
CA VAL A 42 -3.81 -17.15 13.40
C VAL A 42 -4.05 -17.63 11.95
N ASP A 43 -3.78 -18.90 11.66
CA ASP A 43 -4.00 -19.47 10.32
C ASP A 43 -5.47 -19.49 9.94
N ALA A 44 -6.36 -19.78 10.89
CA ALA A 44 -7.80 -19.72 10.66
C ALA A 44 -8.27 -18.29 10.41
N ALA A 45 -7.75 -17.31 11.17
CA ALA A 45 -8.06 -15.90 10.97
C ALA A 45 -7.55 -15.37 9.62
N LEU A 46 -6.32 -15.73 9.23
CA LEU A 46 -5.75 -15.41 7.92
C LEU A 46 -6.50 -16.10 6.78
N GLY A 47 -6.90 -17.36 6.97
CA GLY A 47 -7.71 -18.10 6.01
C GLY A 47 -9.09 -17.48 5.79
N GLU A 48 -9.72 -17.00 6.87
CA GLU A 48 -10.98 -16.25 6.77
C GLU A 48 -10.77 -14.90 6.07
N ALA A 49 -9.72 -14.15 6.44
CA ALA A 49 -9.37 -12.89 5.80
C ALA A 49 -9.10 -13.07 4.28
N GLY A 50 -8.37 -14.12 3.90
CA GLY A 50 -8.04 -14.43 2.50
C GLY A 50 -9.26 -14.72 1.63
N ARG A 51 -10.39 -15.17 2.19
CA ARG A 51 -11.65 -15.30 1.43
C ARG A 51 -12.17 -13.96 0.93
N TRP A 52 -11.78 -12.86 1.59
CA TRP A 52 -12.15 -11.50 1.19
C TRP A 52 -11.22 -10.90 0.13
N ASP A 53 -10.08 -11.53 -0.17
CA ASP A 53 -9.09 -11.05 -1.15
C ASP A 53 -9.73 -10.67 -2.49
N GLU A 54 -10.78 -11.37 -2.88
CA GLU A 54 -11.48 -11.20 -4.16
C GLU A 54 -12.48 -10.05 -4.21
N THR A 55 -12.80 -9.43 -3.08
CA THR A 55 -13.89 -8.44 -3.00
C THR A 55 -13.53 -7.20 -2.21
N ARG A 56 -12.59 -7.29 -1.27
CA ARG A 56 -12.31 -6.21 -0.33
C ARG A 56 -10.83 -6.08 -0.04
N LEU A 57 -10.40 -4.84 0.14
CA LEU A 57 -9.13 -4.55 0.77
C LEU A 57 -9.28 -4.80 2.28
N TRP A 58 -8.29 -5.44 2.92
CA TRP A 58 -8.39 -5.80 4.33
C TRP A 58 -7.07 -5.78 5.09
N SER A 59 -7.14 -5.63 6.40
CA SER A 59 -6.04 -5.83 7.36
C SER A 59 -6.48 -6.68 8.55
N LEU A 60 -5.51 -7.33 9.19
CA LEU A 60 -5.76 -8.21 10.33
C LEU A 60 -4.83 -7.81 11.46
N ALA A 61 -5.39 -7.62 12.65
CA ALA A 61 -4.65 -7.33 13.87
C ALA A 61 -4.94 -8.36 14.96
N LEU A 62 -3.98 -8.61 15.83
CA LEU A 62 -4.23 -9.18 17.14
C LEU A 62 -4.65 -8.06 18.09
N VAL A 63 -5.82 -8.20 18.71
CA VAL A 63 -6.26 -7.29 19.76
C VAL A 63 -5.71 -7.79 21.09
N SER A 64 -4.87 -6.97 21.71
CA SER A 64 -4.38 -7.19 23.06
C SER A 64 -5.13 -6.24 24.00
N ALA A 65 -5.81 -6.78 25.00
CA ALA A 65 -6.60 -5.98 25.95
C ALA A 65 -5.94 -5.90 27.35
N ARG A 66 -4.65 -6.23 27.47
CA ARG A 66 -3.97 -6.35 28.76
C ARG A 66 -2.72 -5.47 28.87
N GLY A 67 -2.67 -4.67 29.94
CA GLY A 67 -1.49 -3.92 30.36
C GLY A 67 -1.15 -2.72 29.46
N PRO A 68 0.08 -2.18 29.56
CA PRO A 68 0.53 -1.04 28.74
C PRO A 68 0.63 -1.35 27.24
N ALA A 69 0.47 -2.62 26.85
CA ALA A 69 0.39 -3.09 25.47
C ALA A 69 -1.08 -3.27 24.98
N ALA A 70 -2.06 -2.70 25.70
CA ALA A 70 -3.43 -2.67 25.22
C ALA A 70 -3.49 -1.93 23.88
N GLY A 71 -3.98 -2.59 22.83
CA GLY A 71 -3.91 -2.07 21.48
C GLY A 71 -3.99 -3.14 20.39
N LEU A 72 -3.70 -2.70 19.17
CA LEU A 72 -3.66 -3.54 17.97
C LEU A 72 -2.21 -3.85 17.62
N SER A 73 -1.91 -5.13 17.45
CA SER A 73 -0.68 -5.59 16.81
C SER A 73 -1.03 -6.08 15.41
N TRP A 74 -0.67 -5.33 14.38
CA TRP A 74 -0.97 -5.67 12.99
C TRP A 74 -0.20 -6.91 12.54
N LEU A 75 -0.94 -7.91 12.07
CA LEU A 75 -0.40 -9.17 11.53
C LEU A 75 -0.33 -9.12 10.00
N SER A 76 -1.24 -8.38 9.38
CA SER A 76 -1.25 -8.11 7.95
C SER A 76 -1.84 -6.73 7.69
N GLY A 77 -1.13 -5.92 6.91
CA GLY A 77 -1.55 -4.56 6.60
C GLY A 77 -1.50 -3.63 7.81
N TYR A 78 -2.33 -2.60 7.77
CA TYR A 78 -2.57 -1.65 8.87
C TYR A 78 -3.94 -0.97 8.63
N ASP A 79 -4.26 0.09 9.36
CA ASP A 79 -5.45 0.88 9.08
C ASP A 79 -5.30 1.64 7.74
N TYR A 80 -6.02 1.20 6.71
CA TYR A 80 -5.94 1.78 5.37
C TYR A 80 -6.41 3.24 5.31
N ARG A 81 -7.21 3.69 6.28
CA ARG A 81 -7.67 5.08 6.40
C ARG A 81 -6.50 6.03 6.69
N GLU A 82 -5.43 5.52 7.29
CA GLU A 82 -4.25 6.31 7.60
C GLU A 82 -3.28 6.34 6.40
N PRO A 83 -2.83 7.53 5.96
CA PRO A 83 -1.81 7.61 4.93
C PRO A 83 -0.49 7.01 5.45
N PRO A 84 0.25 6.28 4.60
CA PRO A 84 1.57 5.77 4.98
C PRO A 84 2.56 6.94 5.11
N ASN A 85 3.23 7.03 6.24
CA ASN A 85 4.19 8.11 6.55
C ASN A 85 5.62 7.60 6.77
N ASP A 86 5.80 6.28 6.77
CA ASP A 86 7.09 5.61 6.91
C ASP A 86 7.16 4.38 5.98
N ARG A 87 8.35 3.81 5.88
CA ARG A 87 8.61 2.64 5.04
C ARG A 87 7.80 1.41 5.45
N HIS A 88 7.66 1.15 6.74
CA HIS A 88 6.96 -0.04 7.22
C HIS A 88 5.48 0.00 6.81
N ARG A 89 4.85 1.16 6.94
CA ARG A 89 3.48 1.41 6.48
C ARG A 89 3.36 1.34 4.96
N TRP A 90 4.33 1.86 4.20
CA TRP A 90 4.35 1.68 2.74
C TRP A 90 4.46 0.22 2.33
N ALA A 91 5.30 -0.57 3.00
CA ALA A 91 5.44 -2.00 2.75
C ALA A 91 4.14 -2.75 3.08
N ALA A 92 3.51 -2.42 4.22
CA ALA A 92 2.23 -3.01 4.61
C ALA A 92 1.10 -2.61 3.64
N ARG A 93 1.02 -1.35 3.21
CA ARG A 93 0.05 -0.85 2.23
C ARG A 93 0.20 -1.56 0.88
N ARG A 94 1.45 -1.73 0.42
CA ARG A 94 1.77 -2.46 -0.80
C ARG A 94 1.21 -3.88 -0.75
N VAL A 95 1.47 -4.63 0.34
CA VAL A 95 0.97 -6.01 0.48
C VAL A 95 -0.55 -6.07 0.40
N MET A 96 -1.26 -5.17 1.07
CA MET A 96 -2.73 -5.12 1.02
C MET A 96 -3.25 -4.84 -0.39
N GLN A 97 -2.70 -3.81 -1.03
CA GLN A 97 -3.12 -3.38 -2.36
C GLN A 97 -2.75 -4.41 -3.43
N ASP A 98 -1.58 -5.05 -3.36
CA ASP A 98 -1.16 -6.06 -4.35
C ASP A 98 -2.05 -7.29 -4.30
N ARG A 99 -2.41 -7.73 -3.09
CA ARG A 99 -3.36 -8.83 -2.90
C ARG A 99 -4.72 -8.50 -3.52
N TYR A 100 -5.25 -7.31 -3.24
CA TYR A 100 -6.52 -6.84 -3.77
C TYR A 100 -6.50 -6.68 -5.30
N LEU A 101 -5.52 -5.94 -5.84
CA LEU A 101 -5.42 -5.67 -7.28
C LEU A 101 -5.12 -6.94 -8.09
N SER A 102 -4.33 -7.87 -7.54
CA SER A 102 -4.13 -9.18 -8.16
C SER A 102 -5.44 -9.97 -8.27
N ALA A 103 -6.28 -9.93 -7.22
CA ALA A 103 -7.57 -10.59 -7.26
C ALA A 103 -8.55 -9.92 -8.25
N GLN A 104 -8.56 -8.58 -8.31
CA GLN A 104 -9.33 -7.82 -9.31
C GLN A 104 -8.93 -8.18 -10.75
N SER A 105 -7.62 -8.23 -11.01
CA SER A 105 -7.06 -8.63 -12.30
C SER A 105 -7.47 -10.06 -12.69
N ARG A 106 -7.32 -11.03 -11.78
CA ARG A 106 -7.75 -12.43 -12.00
C ARG A 106 -9.25 -12.57 -12.26
N ALA A 107 -10.06 -11.72 -11.64
CA ALA A 107 -11.51 -11.69 -11.81
C ALA A 107 -11.96 -10.91 -13.06
N GLY A 108 -11.04 -10.35 -13.86
CA GLY A 108 -11.37 -9.54 -15.03
C GLY A 108 -12.07 -8.22 -14.70
N ARG A 109 -11.89 -7.71 -13.47
CA ARG A 109 -12.48 -6.45 -12.99
C ARG A 109 -11.52 -5.28 -13.19
N PRO A 110 -12.00 -4.03 -13.10
CA PRO A 110 -11.13 -2.86 -13.07
C PRO A 110 -10.03 -2.99 -12.00
N VAL A 111 -8.79 -2.79 -12.43
CA VAL A 111 -7.58 -2.86 -11.59
C VAL A 111 -7.33 -1.50 -10.95
N VAL A 112 -8.25 -1.12 -10.07
CA VAL A 112 -8.21 0.11 -9.27
C VAL A 112 -8.53 -0.21 -7.83
N LEU A 113 -8.11 0.66 -6.91
CA LEU A 113 -8.39 0.58 -5.48
C LEU A 113 -9.90 0.77 -5.18
N PRO A 114 -10.37 0.47 -3.96
CA PRO A 114 -11.79 0.62 -3.61
C PRO A 114 -12.34 2.04 -3.80
N ASP A 115 -11.47 3.05 -3.78
CA ASP A 115 -11.78 4.46 -4.02
C ASP A 115 -11.68 4.88 -5.50
N GLY A 116 -11.38 3.93 -6.40
CA GLY A 116 -11.21 4.16 -7.82
C GLY A 116 -9.82 4.63 -8.23
N LEU A 117 -8.89 4.82 -7.27
CA LEU A 117 -7.53 5.24 -7.60
C LEU A 117 -6.75 4.11 -8.29
N ARG A 118 -5.98 4.48 -9.30
CA ARG A 118 -4.96 3.60 -9.87
C ARG A 118 -3.78 3.48 -8.90
N VAL A 119 -2.97 2.44 -9.04
CA VAL A 119 -1.70 2.33 -8.31
C VAL A 119 -0.55 2.47 -9.28
N VAL A 120 0.26 3.51 -9.07
CA VAL A 120 1.49 3.74 -9.81
C VAL A 120 2.69 3.48 -8.89
N ARG A 121 3.62 2.67 -9.36
CA ARG A 121 4.89 2.35 -8.72
C ARG A 121 5.94 3.30 -9.28
N MET A 122 6.64 4.00 -8.40
CA MET A 122 7.82 4.78 -8.73
C MET A 122 9.05 4.01 -8.27
N PHE A 123 9.84 3.49 -9.20
CA PHE A 123 11.06 2.73 -8.87
C PHE A 123 12.18 2.97 -9.88
N LEU A 124 13.39 2.59 -9.49
CA LEU A 124 14.58 2.68 -10.33
C LEU A 124 14.68 1.46 -11.23
N GLY A 125 14.68 1.69 -12.54
CA GLY A 125 14.62 0.63 -13.52
C GLY A 125 15.31 0.97 -14.83
N TRP A 126 15.53 -0.06 -15.63
CA TRP A 126 16.18 0.03 -16.94
C TRP A 126 15.36 0.78 -17.99
N ALA A 127 14.05 0.95 -17.77
CA ALA A 127 13.19 1.72 -18.66
C ALA A 127 13.49 3.23 -18.56
N GLU A 128 13.12 4.02 -19.57
CA GLU A 128 13.29 5.49 -19.53
C GLU A 128 12.45 6.12 -18.41
N SER A 129 11.20 5.67 -18.26
CA SER A 129 10.29 6.12 -17.21
C SER A 129 10.45 5.29 -15.93
N PRO A 130 10.61 5.93 -14.75
CA PRO A 130 10.60 5.23 -13.46
C PRO A 130 9.17 4.90 -12.98
N LEU A 131 8.13 5.16 -13.79
CA LEU A 131 6.72 4.98 -13.42
C LEU A 131 6.09 3.78 -14.13
N TRP A 132 5.45 2.94 -13.35
CA TRP A 132 4.91 1.65 -13.77
C TRP A 132 3.56 1.47 -13.07
N GLU A 133 2.51 1.03 -13.76
CA GLU A 133 1.23 0.79 -13.09
C GLU A 133 1.27 -0.51 -12.25
N SER A 134 0.19 -1.03 -11.68
CA SER A 134 0.18 -2.35 -11.04
C SER A 134 -0.87 -3.22 -11.72
N PHE A 135 -0.50 -4.42 -12.17
CA PHE A 135 -1.39 -5.44 -12.75
C PHE A 135 -2.18 -5.01 -14.01
N THR A 136 -1.64 -4.08 -14.80
CA THR A 136 -2.18 -3.69 -16.12
C THR A 136 -1.17 -3.99 -17.23
N ASP A 137 -1.52 -3.83 -18.51
CA ASP A 137 -0.53 -3.92 -19.60
C ASP A 137 0.26 -2.62 -19.79
N ASN A 138 0.00 -1.59 -18.97
CA ASN A 138 0.56 -0.25 -19.11
C ASN A 138 1.95 -0.15 -18.46
N TYR A 139 2.92 -0.80 -19.10
CA TYR A 139 4.32 -0.85 -18.67
C TYR A 139 5.29 -0.65 -19.83
N PRO A 140 6.28 0.27 -19.70
CA PRO A 140 6.38 1.35 -18.71
C PRO A 140 5.29 2.41 -18.91
N ALA A 141 4.84 3.05 -17.83
CA ALA A 141 3.83 4.11 -17.95
C ALA A 141 4.48 5.41 -18.43
N ASP A 142 3.93 5.99 -19.50
CA ASP A 142 4.33 7.29 -20.01
C ASP A 142 3.86 8.40 -19.04
N PRO A 143 4.78 9.20 -18.46
CA PRO A 143 4.43 10.36 -17.62
C PRO A 143 3.41 11.29 -18.26
N ALA A 144 3.48 11.52 -19.58
CA ALA A 144 2.55 12.41 -20.28
C ALA A 144 1.15 11.80 -20.36
N ALA A 145 1.05 10.50 -20.62
CA ALA A 145 -0.22 9.77 -20.61
C ALA A 145 -0.85 9.69 -19.21
N LEU A 146 -0.05 9.81 -18.15
CA LEU A 146 -0.53 9.96 -16.77
C LEU A 146 -1.00 11.39 -16.43
N GLY A 147 -0.79 12.36 -17.33
CA GLY A 147 -1.13 13.76 -17.11
C GLY A 147 -0.09 14.55 -16.31
N LEU A 148 1.14 14.04 -16.18
CA LEU A 148 2.22 14.76 -15.51
C LEU A 148 2.72 15.94 -16.35
N SER A 149 3.13 17.01 -15.65
CA SER A 149 3.69 18.19 -16.28
C SER A 149 4.98 17.84 -17.05
N PRO A 150 5.24 18.47 -18.22
CA PRO A 150 6.46 18.20 -18.99
C PRO A 150 7.75 18.39 -18.18
N ALA A 151 7.75 19.37 -17.27
CA ALA A 151 8.88 19.62 -16.37
C ALA A 151 9.11 18.47 -15.39
N LEU A 152 8.05 17.97 -14.73
CA LEU A 152 8.18 16.83 -13.82
C LEU A 152 8.58 15.54 -14.56
N ALA A 153 8.03 15.32 -15.76
CA ALA A 153 8.41 14.19 -16.61
C ALA A 153 9.89 14.25 -17.01
N ALA A 154 10.44 15.43 -17.30
CA ALA A 154 11.87 15.62 -17.57
C ALA A 154 12.72 15.34 -16.33
N ASP A 155 12.33 15.86 -15.16
CA ASP A 155 13.05 15.65 -13.91
C ASP A 155 13.11 14.17 -13.51
N LEU A 156 11.99 13.44 -13.66
CA LEU A 156 11.92 11.99 -13.40
C LEU A 156 12.88 11.19 -14.31
N ARG A 157 12.90 11.53 -15.61
CA ARG A 157 13.80 10.89 -16.57
C ARG A 157 15.26 11.20 -16.28
N ALA A 158 15.59 12.44 -15.92
CA ALA A 158 16.94 12.82 -15.53
C ALA A 158 17.40 12.08 -14.26
N TRP A 159 16.52 11.96 -13.27
CA TRP A 159 16.80 11.21 -12.04
C TRP A 159 17.02 9.72 -12.31
N ASN A 160 16.17 9.08 -13.13
CA ASN A 160 16.33 7.67 -13.49
C ASN A 160 17.54 7.43 -14.41
N ALA A 161 17.87 8.37 -15.30
CA ALA A 161 19.07 8.30 -16.14
C ALA A 161 20.36 8.34 -15.32
N ARG A 162 20.40 9.12 -14.22
CA ARG A 162 21.53 9.10 -13.27
C ARG A 162 21.73 7.72 -12.64
N TRP A 163 20.63 7.03 -12.30
CA TRP A 163 20.68 5.65 -11.83
C TRP A 163 21.22 4.70 -12.90
N ASN A 164 20.71 4.79 -14.13
CA ASN A 164 21.11 3.89 -15.22
C ASN A 164 22.54 4.12 -15.73
N ALA A 165 23.09 5.33 -15.57
CA ALA A 165 24.47 5.66 -15.91
C ALA A 165 25.49 5.22 -14.84
N HIS A 166 25.01 4.85 -13.65
CA HIS A 166 25.85 4.42 -12.54
C HIS A 166 26.26 2.95 -12.68
N ASP A 167 27.49 2.64 -12.26
CA ASP A 167 28.00 1.27 -12.25
C ASP A 167 27.32 0.47 -11.14
N PRO A 168 26.53 -0.58 -11.45
CA PRO A 168 25.82 -1.35 -10.44
C PRO A 168 26.74 -2.08 -9.45
N GLU A 169 28.03 -2.26 -9.77
CA GLU A 169 29.01 -2.86 -8.87
C GLU A 169 29.55 -1.86 -7.82
N GLN A 170 29.24 -0.57 -7.99
CA GLN A 170 29.69 0.50 -7.11
C GLN A 170 28.52 1.07 -6.29
N ALA A 171 28.82 1.65 -5.12
CA ALA A 171 27.83 2.41 -4.38
C ALA A 171 27.48 3.70 -5.14
N MET A 172 26.21 4.11 -5.11
CA MET A 172 25.78 5.37 -5.72
C MET A 172 26.52 6.54 -5.05
N PRO A 173 27.21 7.41 -5.81
CA PRO A 173 27.77 8.63 -5.26
C PRO A 173 26.68 9.50 -4.64
N ASP A 174 26.91 9.98 -3.41
CA ASP A 174 25.96 10.78 -2.63
C ASP A 174 24.54 10.18 -2.59
N GLU A 175 24.44 8.89 -2.24
CA GLU A 175 23.19 8.14 -2.18
C GLU A 175 22.08 8.89 -1.40
N ASP A 176 22.41 9.50 -0.26
CA ASP A 176 21.47 10.29 0.52
C ASP A 176 20.86 11.47 -0.27
N ALA A 177 21.68 12.19 -1.05
CA ALA A 177 21.21 13.28 -1.88
C ALA A 177 20.36 12.77 -3.05
N PHE A 178 20.74 11.63 -3.62
CA PHE A 178 19.97 10.97 -4.68
C PHE A 178 18.58 10.50 -4.19
N LEU A 179 18.51 9.89 -3.01
CA LEU A 179 17.26 9.45 -2.38
C LEU A 179 16.41 10.64 -1.93
N HIS A 180 17.02 11.70 -1.41
CA HIS A 180 16.32 12.94 -1.07
C HIS A 180 15.62 13.54 -2.28
N GLU A 181 16.31 13.58 -3.43
CA GLU A 181 15.71 14.02 -4.69
C GLU A 181 14.58 13.09 -5.15
N GLY A 182 14.76 11.78 -5.06
CA GLY A 182 13.70 10.80 -5.32
C GLY A 182 12.44 11.05 -4.48
N ARG A 183 12.59 11.30 -3.18
CA ARG A 183 11.47 11.65 -2.28
C ARG A 183 10.82 12.99 -2.65
N ARG A 184 11.60 13.97 -3.10
CA ARG A 184 11.08 15.26 -3.59
C ARG A 184 10.24 15.07 -4.84
N LEU A 185 10.73 14.27 -5.79
CA LEU A 185 10.01 13.94 -7.02
C LEU A 185 8.75 13.13 -6.73
N HIS A 186 8.83 12.12 -5.86
CA HIS A 186 7.67 11.34 -5.42
C HIS A 186 6.54 12.22 -4.89
N ARG A 187 6.84 13.18 -4.00
CA ARG A 187 5.83 14.13 -3.49
C ARG A 187 5.16 14.94 -4.60
N ARG A 188 5.93 15.36 -5.62
CA ARG A 188 5.39 16.09 -6.78
C ARG A 188 4.49 15.20 -7.63
N VAL A 189 4.91 13.98 -7.93
CA VAL A 189 4.10 13.01 -8.69
C VAL A 189 2.80 12.70 -7.93
N GLN A 190 2.90 12.45 -6.64
CA GLN A 190 1.74 12.20 -5.78
C GLN A 190 0.76 13.39 -5.76
N SER A 191 1.27 14.61 -5.82
CA SER A 191 0.46 15.83 -5.89
C SER A 191 -0.20 16.01 -7.26
N GLU A 192 0.52 15.80 -8.36
CA GLU A 192 -0.03 15.96 -9.72
C GLU A 192 -1.04 14.85 -10.06
N LEU A 193 -0.90 13.66 -9.46
CA LEU A 193 -1.85 12.54 -9.62
C LEU A 193 -2.91 12.47 -8.52
N ALA A 194 -3.07 13.51 -7.71
CA ALA A 194 -4.08 13.53 -6.65
C ALA A 194 -5.49 13.29 -7.22
N GLY A 195 -6.21 12.32 -6.65
CA GLY A 195 -7.53 11.90 -7.14
C GLY A 195 -7.52 10.99 -8.37
N ILE A 196 -6.34 10.69 -8.93
CA ILE A 196 -6.18 9.79 -10.10
C ILE A 196 -5.45 8.52 -9.69
N ALA A 197 -4.34 8.64 -8.95
CA ALA A 197 -3.53 7.51 -8.54
C ALA A 197 -2.88 7.69 -7.17
N GLU A 198 -2.69 6.57 -6.48
CA GLU A 198 -1.75 6.47 -5.37
C GLU A 198 -0.37 6.06 -5.91
N VAL A 199 0.68 6.80 -5.51
CA VAL A 199 2.04 6.62 -6.01
C VAL A 199 2.90 5.98 -4.93
N ARG A 200 3.39 4.77 -5.18
CA ARG A 200 4.26 4.04 -4.24
C ARG A 200 5.73 4.39 -4.46
N PRO A 201 6.48 4.81 -3.43
CA PRO A 201 7.91 5.09 -3.52
C PRO A 201 8.74 3.79 -3.38
N GLU A 202 8.77 2.96 -4.43
CA GLU A 202 9.46 1.66 -4.42
C GLU A 202 10.99 1.73 -4.64
N PHE A 203 11.53 2.93 -4.89
CA PHE A 203 12.97 3.18 -4.89
C PHE A 203 13.58 3.24 -3.48
N ASP A 204 12.75 3.50 -2.47
CA ASP A 204 13.19 3.70 -1.08
C ASP A 204 13.26 2.35 -0.36
N ARG A 205 14.33 1.59 -0.63
CA ARG A 205 14.53 0.23 -0.09
C ARG A 205 15.17 0.19 1.31
N GLY A 206 15.43 1.35 1.94
CA GLY A 206 16.23 1.51 3.16
C GLY A 206 15.61 0.97 4.44
#